data_AF-A0A2E2U3I8-F1
#
_entry.id   AF-A0A2E2U3I8-F1
#
_cell.length_a   1.000
_cell.length_b   1.000
_cell.length_c   1.000
_cell.angle_alpha   90.00
_cell.angle_beta   90.00
_cell.angle_gamma   90.00
#
_symmetry.space_group_name_H-M   'P 1'
#
loop_
_entity.id
_entity.type
_entity.pdbx_description
1 polymer ?
#
loop_
_entity_poly.entity_id
_entity_poly.type
_entity_poly.pdbx_seq_one_letter_code
_entity_poly.pdbx_strand_id
1 'polypeptide(L)'
;MPLFFLIFFLMPMSIFSEPLNLICTNNYIDVKSLDVKDLFVVINKNERKIELGGLSFIVDDFKETDSNISWRASDIKIYPETNGDVSGIVGRYSGQLVVNFDRYDDGKRQSLVFNCKKFEPFEKKF
;
A
#
# COMPACT_ATOMS: atom_id res chain seq x y z
N MET A 1 -44.40 -4.64 -23.97
CA MET A 1 -43.05 -4.04 -24.10
C MET A 1 -42.62 -3.10 -22.95
N PRO A 2 -42.97 -3.29 -21.65
CA PRO A 2 -42.32 -2.54 -20.57
C PRO A 2 -41.36 -3.39 -19.70
N LEU A 3 -41.41 -4.73 -19.79
CA LEU A 3 -40.71 -5.61 -18.85
C LEU A 3 -39.17 -5.62 -19.00
N PHE A 4 -38.66 -5.33 -20.20
CA PHE A 4 -37.21 -5.32 -20.48
C PHE A 4 -36.47 -4.12 -19.86
N PHE A 5 -37.16 -3.01 -19.58
CA PHE A 5 -36.53 -1.81 -19.01
C PHE A 5 -36.23 -1.94 -17.50
N LEU A 6 -36.94 -2.83 -16.79
CA LEU A 6 -36.75 -3.05 -15.35
C LEU A 6 -35.52 -3.90 -15.00
N ILE A 7 -35.00 -4.69 -15.96
CA ILE A 7 -33.87 -5.59 -15.72
C ILE A 7 -32.54 -4.83 -15.63
N PHE A 8 -32.41 -3.68 -16.30
CA PHE A 8 -31.19 -2.86 -16.25
C PHE A 8 -30.98 -2.15 -14.91
N PHE A 9 -32.03 -1.93 -14.12
CA PHE A 9 -31.95 -1.28 -12.81
C PHE A 9 -31.49 -2.21 -11.68
N LEU A 10 -31.43 -3.52 -11.92
CA LEU A 10 -31.04 -4.53 -10.95
C LEU A 10 -29.60 -5.03 -11.14
N MET A 11 -28.84 -4.49 -12.09
CA MET A 11 -27.42 -4.81 -12.13
C MET A 11 -26.74 -4.14 -10.94
N PRO A 12 -26.16 -4.90 -9.99
CA PRO A 12 -25.31 -4.30 -8.98
C PRO A 12 -24.18 -3.61 -9.73
N MET A 13 -24.06 -2.29 -9.56
CA MET A 13 -22.82 -1.60 -9.90
C MET A 13 -21.75 -2.23 -9.03
N SER A 14 -21.03 -3.20 -9.58
CA SER A 14 -19.90 -3.82 -8.92
C SER A 14 -18.81 -2.76 -8.82
N ILE A 15 -18.78 -2.01 -7.70
CA ILE A 15 -17.75 -1.01 -7.40
C ILE A 15 -16.49 -1.75 -6.92
N PHE A 16 -15.92 -2.59 -7.79
CA PHE A 16 -14.59 -3.14 -7.53
C PHE A 16 -13.57 -2.08 -7.92
N SER A 17 -12.87 -1.54 -6.92
CA SER A 17 -11.68 -0.74 -7.18
C SER A 17 -10.53 -1.69 -7.50
N GLU A 18 -9.81 -1.43 -8.60
CA GLU A 18 -8.56 -2.15 -8.86
C GLU A 18 -7.52 -1.84 -7.77
N PRO A 19 -6.63 -2.79 -7.44
CA PRO A 19 -5.50 -2.54 -6.56
C PRO A 19 -4.62 -1.42 -7.10
N LEU A 20 -4.14 -0.54 -6.21
CA LEU A 20 -3.19 0.50 -6.57
C LEU A 20 -1.78 -0.08 -6.49
N ASN A 21 -1.15 -0.23 -7.65
CA ASN A 21 0.23 -0.68 -7.78
C ASN A 21 1.16 0.53 -7.88
N LEU A 22 2.20 0.56 -7.03
CA LEU A 22 3.18 1.63 -6.96
C LEU A 22 4.60 1.05 -7.10
N ILE A 23 5.45 1.78 -7.83
CA ILE A 23 6.90 1.62 -7.77
C ILE A 23 7.46 2.78 -6.98
N CYS A 24 8.21 2.47 -5.93
CA CYS A 24 8.76 3.43 -5.00
C CYS A 24 10.28 3.35 -4.99
N THR A 25 10.96 4.48 -5.13
CA THR A 25 12.43 4.57 -5.09
C THR A 25 12.86 5.45 -3.92
N ASN A 26 13.97 5.08 -3.28
CA ASN A 26 14.55 5.90 -2.23
C ASN A 26 15.34 7.06 -2.85
N ASN A 27 15.04 8.32 -2.47
CA ASN A 27 15.74 9.50 -2.99
C ASN A 27 16.95 9.93 -2.15
N TYR A 28 17.33 9.19 -1.10
CA TYR A 28 18.49 9.55 -0.29
C TYR A 28 19.80 9.19 -1.01
N ILE A 29 20.36 10.19 -1.68
CA ILE A 29 21.64 10.17 -2.40
C ILE A 29 22.84 9.92 -1.46
N ASP A 30 22.69 10.02 -0.14
CA ASP A 30 23.83 10.08 0.78
C ASP A 30 23.68 9.29 2.09
N VAL A 31 23.21 8.03 2.02
CA VAL A 31 23.38 7.10 3.14
C VAL A 31 23.90 5.76 2.64
N LYS A 32 25.17 5.48 2.91
CA LYS A 32 25.86 4.20 2.64
C LYS A 32 25.24 2.98 3.37
N SER A 33 24.04 3.08 3.95
CA SER A 33 23.49 2.08 4.89
C SER A 33 21.99 1.80 4.75
N LEU A 34 21.34 2.14 3.63
CA LEU A 34 19.95 1.75 3.37
C LEU A 34 19.93 0.64 2.31
N ASP A 35 19.62 -0.59 2.74
CA ASP A 35 19.62 -1.80 1.90
C ASP A 35 18.45 -1.86 0.90
N VAL A 36 17.41 -1.03 1.07
CA VAL A 36 16.23 -1.02 0.20
C VAL A 36 16.28 0.21 -0.72
N LYS A 37 16.68 -0.03 -1.97
CA LYS A 37 16.74 1.00 -3.03
C LYS A 37 15.38 1.23 -3.68
N ASP A 38 14.71 0.13 -4.03
CA ASP A 38 13.43 0.13 -4.71
C ASP A 38 12.43 -0.76 -3.94
N LEU A 39 11.16 -0.35 -3.93
CA LEU A 39 10.08 -1.02 -3.23
C LEU A 39 8.84 -1.06 -4.13
N PHE A 40 8.31 -2.25 -4.37
CA PHE A 40 6.97 -2.41 -4.94
C PHE A 40 5.94 -2.39 -3.83
N VAL A 41 4.90 -1.59 -4.02
CA VAL A 41 3.78 -1.49 -3.07
C VAL A 41 2.47 -1.76 -3.80
N VAL A 42 1.69 -2.71 -3.27
CA VAL A 42 0.35 -3.01 -3.76
C VAL A 42 -0.65 -2.70 -2.66
N ILE A 43 -1.61 -1.82 -2.95
CA ILE A 43 -2.67 -1.41 -2.03
C ILE A 43 -3.99 -1.97 -2.54
N ASN A 44 -4.51 -3.02 -1.89
CA ASN A 44 -5.82 -3.58 -2.19
C ASN A 44 -6.83 -3.17 -1.11
N LYS A 45 -7.63 -2.15 -1.43
CA LYS A 45 -8.66 -1.63 -0.53
C LYS A 45 -9.78 -2.64 -0.26
N ASN A 46 -10.19 -3.40 -1.28
CA ASN A 46 -11.32 -4.33 -1.17
C ASN A 46 -11.00 -5.48 -0.20
N GLU A 47 -9.76 -5.98 -0.26
CA GLU A 47 -9.27 -7.04 0.62
C GLU A 47 -8.67 -6.51 1.92
N ARG A 48 -8.58 -5.19 2.09
CA ARG A 48 -7.84 -4.55 3.19
C ARG A 48 -6.43 -5.13 3.32
N LYS A 49 -5.75 -5.30 2.18
CA LYS A 49 -4.47 -5.98 2.09
C LYS A 49 -3.43 -5.03 1.52
N ILE A 50 -2.25 -5.01 2.13
CA ILE A 50 -1.08 -4.29 1.66
C ILE A 50 0.04 -5.29 1.38
N GLU A 51 0.72 -5.10 0.27
CA GLU A 51 1.96 -5.81 -0.05
C GLU A 51 3.11 -4.80 -0.14
N LEU A 52 4.17 -5.01 0.64
CA LEU A 52 5.40 -4.20 0.70
C LEU A 52 6.60 -5.09 0.40
N GLY A 53 7.14 -5.00 -0.82
CA GLY A 53 8.40 -5.68 -1.15
C GLY A 53 8.41 -7.20 -0.89
N GLY A 54 7.25 -7.84 -0.99
CA GLY A 54 7.06 -9.27 -0.71
C GLY A 54 6.45 -9.59 0.66
N LEU A 55 6.43 -8.64 1.60
CA LEU A 55 5.64 -8.75 2.83
C LEU A 55 4.18 -8.45 2.52
N SER A 56 3.28 -9.35 2.90
CA SER A 56 1.84 -9.22 2.64
C SER A 56 1.07 -9.36 3.95
N PHE A 57 0.22 -8.39 4.28
CA PHE A 57 -0.55 -8.39 5.51
C PHE A 57 -1.91 -7.70 5.35
N ILE A 58 -2.85 -8.09 6.22
CA ILE A 58 -4.17 -7.45 6.35
C ILE A 58 -4.05 -6.26 7.29
N VAL A 59 -4.76 -5.17 6.99
CA VAL A 59 -4.69 -3.93 7.77
C VAL A 59 -5.86 -3.79 8.74
N ASP A 60 -5.54 -3.37 9.95
CA ASP A 60 -6.48 -3.09 11.04
C ASP A 60 -7.21 -1.75 10.82
N ASP A 61 -6.47 -0.76 10.31
CA ASP A 61 -6.98 0.55 9.97
C ASP A 61 -6.57 0.93 8.54
N PHE A 62 -7.52 1.50 7.80
CA PHE A 62 -7.34 1.98 6.45
C PHE A 62 -8.14 3.26 6.26
N LYS A 63 -7.44 4.34 5.91
CA LYS A 63 -8.04 5.65 5.69
C LYS A 63 -7.60 6.19 4.35
N GLU A 64 -8.59 6.52 3.52
CA GLU A 64 -8.40 7.17 2.24
C GLU A 64 -9.03 8.56 2.29
N THR A 65 -8.28 9.53 1.80
CA THR A 65 -8.69 10.93 1.65
C THR A 65 -8.31 11.40 0.26
N ASP A 66 -8.74 12.60 -0.12
CA ASP A 66 -8.39 13.18 -1.41
C ASP A 66 -6.87 13.39 -1.56
N SER A 67 -6.17 13.66 -0.47
CA SER A 67 -4.73 13.89 -0.48
C SER A 67 -3.90 12.64 -0.21
N ASN A 68 -4.37 11.73 0.66
CA ASN A 68 -3.53 10.66 1.21
C ASN A 68 -4.28 9.33 1.31
N ILE A 69 -3.52 8.23 1.23
CA ILE A 69 -3.95 6.89 1.65
C ILE A 69 -3.04 6.46 2.81
N SER A 70 -3.61 6.05 3.93
CA SER A 70 -2.86 5.59 5.10
C SER A 70 -3.42 4.30 5.68
N TRP A 71 -2.54 3.49 6.27
CA TRP A 71 -2.91 2.21 6.86
C TRP A 71 -2.09 1.89 8.10
N ARG A 72 -2.61 0.97 8.91
CA ARG A 72 -1.90 0.34 10.03
C ARG A 72 -2.25 -1.14 10.10
N ALA A 73 -1.24 -1.96 10.32
CA ALA A 73 -1.36 -3.38 10.61
C ALA A 73 -0.52 -3.70 11.84
N SER A 74 -1.08 -4.47 12.76
CA SER A 74 -0.48 -4.78 14.05
C SER A 74 -0.06 -6.24 14.12
N ASP A 75 0.85 -6.55 15.03
CA ASP A 75 1.28 -7.93 15.30
C ASP A 75 1.87 -8.66 14.07
N ILE A 76 2.60 -7.94 13.23
CA ILE A 76 3.23 -8.50 12.03
C ILE A 76 4.59 -9.09 12.39
N LYS A 77 4.84 -10.33 11.97
CA LYS A 77 6.12 -11.02 12.13
C LYS A 77 7.15 -10.53 11.10
N ILE A 78 7.63 -9.30 11.29
CA ILE A 78 8.68 -8.66 10.47
C ILE A 78 10.10 -8.86 11.03
N TYR A 79 10.24 -9.22 12.30
CA TYR A 79 11.52 -9.51 12.94
C TYR A 79 11.61 -11.01 13.32
N PRO A 80 12.82 -11.61 13.38
CA PRO A 80 12.97 -13.03 13.72
C PRO A 80 12.46 -13.36 15.13
N GLU A 81 12.75 -12.47 16.08
CA GLU A 81 12.56 -12.72 17.53
C GLU A 81 11.29 -12.07 18.10
N THR A 82 10.66 -11.16 17.36
CA THR A 82 9.48 -10.40 17.85
C THR A 82 8.58 -9.97 16.70
N ASN A 83 7.33 -9.69 17.03
CA ASN A 83 6.40 -9.00 16.14
C ASN A 83 6.56 -7.48 16.25
N GLY A 84 5.85 -6.78 15.39
CA GLY A 84 5.76 -5.32 15.38
C GLY A 84 4.57 -4.79 14.60
N ASP A 85 4.34 -3.48 14.70
CA ASP A 85 3.35 -2.80 13.88
C ASP A 85 3.99 -2.28 12.60
N VAL A 86 3.23 -2.33 11.52
CA VAL A 86 3.58 -1.70 10.24
C VAL A 86 2.51 -0.67 9.90
N SER A 87 2.93 0.57 9.71
CA SER A 87 2.04 1.63 9.23
C SER A 87 2.62 2.31 8.00
N GLY A 88 1.75 2.88 7.18
CA GLY A 88 2.20 3.65 6.03
C GLY A 88 1.25 4.76 5.65
N ILE A 89 1.79 5.77 5.00
CA ILE A 89 1.04 6.87 4.39
C ILE A 89 1.66 7.23 3.04
N VAL A 90 0.84 7.25 2.00
CA VAL A 90 1.20 7.75 0.67
C VAL A 90 0.42 9.01 0.34
N GLY A 91 1.13 10.07 -0.02
CA GLY A 91 0.54 11.29 -0.55
C GLY A 91 0.23 11.14 -2.04
N ARG A 92 -1.05 11.24 -2.42
CA ARG A 92 -1.57 11.03 -3.78
C ARG A 92 -1.02 12.06 -4.78
N TYR A 93 -0.73 13.28 -4.32
CA TYR A 93 -0.17 14.34 -5.15
C TYR A 93 1.36 14.37 -5.13
N SER A 94 1.97 14.19 -3.95
CA SER A 94 3.42 14.22 -3.79
C SER A 94 4.12 12.96 -4.31
N GLY A 95 3.40 11.84 -4.37
CA GLY A 95 3.99 10.51 -4.58
C GLY A 95 4.83 10.01 -3.39
N GLN A 96 5.06 10.81 -2.36
CA GLN A 96 5.84 10.38 -1.19
C GLN A 96 5.11 9.30 -0.39
N LEU A 97 5.83 8.21 -0.11
CA LEU A 97 5.43 7.14 0.80
C LEU A 97 6.32 7.18 2.04
N VAL A 98 5.71 7.16 3.22
CA VAL A 98 6.39 6.92 4.49
C VAL A 98 5.87 5.61 5.06
N VAL A 99 6.77 4.68 5.41
CA VAL A 99 6.46 3.41 6.08
C VAL A 99 7.16 3.40 7.42
N ASN A 100 6.44 3.07 8.49
CA ASN A 100 7.00 2.90 9.82
C ASN A 100 6.88 1.44 10.26
N PHE A 101 7.93 0.97 10.90
CA PHE A 101 8.02 -0.33 11.54
C PHE A 101 8.29 -0.11 13.03
N ASP A 102 7.34 -0.52 13.86
CA ASP A 102 7.42 -0.40 15.32
C ASP A 102 7.67 -1.78 15.92
N ARG A 103 8.83 -1.95 16.55
CA ARG A 103 9.22 -3.22 17.15
C ARG A 103 8.72 -3.30 18.59
N TYR A 104 8.09 -4.42 18.97
CA TYR A 104 7.45 -4.54 20.29
C TYR A 104 8.41 -4.70 21.47
N ASP A 105 9.55 -5.38 21.29
CA ASP A 105 10.45 -5.73 22.40
C ASP A 105 11.28 -4.54 22.92
N ASP A 106 11.70 -3.64 22.04
CA ASP A 106 12.51 -2.47 22.37
C ASP A 106 11.79 -1.13 22.11
N GLY A 107 10.56 -1.18 21.59
CA GLY A 107 9.74 -0.01 21.29
C GLY A 107 10.33 0.89 20.20
N LYS A 108 11.35 0.45 19.46
CA LYS A 108 11.99 1.28 18.44
C LYS A 108 11.11 1.39 17.21
N ARG A 109 11.01 2.61 16.69
CA ARG A 109 10.41 2.94 15.40
C ARG A 109 11.49 3.14 14.35
N GLN A 110 11.38 2.43 13.23
CA GLN A 110 12.16 2.69 12.02
C GLN A 110 11.25 3.22 10.93
N SER A 111 11.65 4.31 10.28
CA SER A 111 10.88 4.95 9.21
C SER A 111 11.65 4.87 7.90
N LEU A 112 10.99 4.40 6.85
CA LEU A 112 11.49 4.42 5.49
C LEU A 112 10.67 5.41 4.66
N VAL A 113 11.35 6.23 3.87
CA VAL A 113 10.70 7.24 3.01
C VAL A 113 11.08 6.98 1.57
N PHE A 114 10.07 6.91 0.71
CA PHE A 114 10.22 6.65 -0.72
C PHE A 114 9.45 7.68 -1.54
N ASN A 115 9.83 7.79 -2.81
CA ASN A 115 9.06 8.51 -3.80
C ASN A 115 8.46 7.48 -4.76
N CYS A 116 7.14 7.48 -4.82
CA CYS A 116 6.36 6.51 -5.55
C CYS A 116 5.73 7.11 -6.79
N LYS A 117 5.59 6.27 -7.80
CA LYS A 117 4.78 6.54 -8.99
C LYS A 117 3.82 5.37 -9.19
N LYS A 118 2.64 5.67 -9.75
CA LYS A 118 1.71 4.62 -10.16
C LYS A 118 2.39 3.75 -11.22
N PHE A 119 2.34 2.43 -11.02
CA PHE A 119 2.81 1.50 -12.02
C PHE A 119 1.75 1.36 -13.11
N GLU A 120 2.07 1.86 -14.31
CA GLU A 120 1.25 1.67 -15.49
C GLU A 120 1.84 0.53 -16.33
N PRO A 121 1.12 -0.58 -16.52
CA PRO A 121 1.56 -1.62 -17.43
C PRO A 121 1.37 -1.11 -18.86
N PHE A 122 2.33 -0.35 -19.39
CA PHE A 122 2.40 -0.14 -20.83
C PHE A 122 2.56 -1.51 -21.51
N GLU A 123 1.83 -1.72 -22.61
CA GLU A 123 1.73 -2.98 -23.37
C GLU A 123 3.05 -3.75 -23.39
N LYS A 124 3.07 -4.89 -22.69
CA LYS A 124 4.24 -5.75 -22.59
C LYS A 124 4.34 -6.60 -23.85
N LYS A 125 5.38 -6.37 -24.66
CA LYS A 125 6.08 -7.46 -25.33
C LYS A 125 7.30 -7.79 -24.46
N PHE A 126 7.37 -9.04 -24.01
CA PHE A 126 8.58 -9.63 -23.47
C PHE A 126 9.52 -10.00 -24.62
#